data_AF-A0A7X3YB70-F1
#
_entry.id   AF-A0A7X3YB70-F1
#
_cell.length_a   1.000
_cell.length_b   1.000
_cell.length_c   1.000
_cell.angle_alpha   90.00
_cell.angle_beta   90.00
_cell.angle_gamma   90.00
#
_symmetry.space_group_name_H-M   'P 1'
#
loop_
_entity.id
_entity.type
_entity.pdbx_description
1 polymer ?
#
loop_
_entity_poly.entity_id
_entity_poly.type
_entity_poly.pdbx_seq_one_letter_code
_entity_poly.pdbx_strand_id
1 'polypeptide(L)'
;MIEAPAAETLAAVAAAFLLAAFVKGATGLGFSTCALPLLALSIGIREALPLVLAPSIASNLLVMRGAGHFRETVGRFWPLCLAVLPGIALGVMLLVWVDP
;
A
#
# COMPACT_ATOMS: atom_id res chain seq x y z
N MET A 1 17.74 14.27 16.70
CA MET A 1 16.81 15.38 16.42
C MET A 1 16.05 15.02 15.16
N ILE A 2 14.77 14.65 15.28
CA ILE A 2 13.89 14.52 14.12
C ILE A 2 13.48 15.96 13.79
N GLU A 3 14.02 16.53 12.72
CA GLU A 3 13.52 17.82 12.23
C GLU A 3 12.05 17.65 11.85
N ALA A 4 11.19 18.56 12.31
CA ALA A 4 9.78 18.52 11.95
C ALA A 4 9.67 18.64 10.42
N PRO A 5 8.86 17.79 9.76
CA PRO A 5 8.68 17.88 8.32
C PRO A 5 8.13 19.27 7.96
N ALA A 6 8.62 19.85 6.87
CA ALA A 6 8.13 21.12 6.36
C ALA A 6 6.61 21.05 6.13
N ALA A 7 5.89 22.15 6.36
CA ALA A 7 4.43 22.21 6.22
C ALA A 7 3.95 21.76 4.82
N GLU A 8 4.76 22.03 3.79
CA GLU A 8 4.51 21.61 2.41
C GLU A 8 4.51 20.08 2.26
N THR A 9 5.44 19.39 2.91
CA THR A 9 5.53 17.93 2.89
C THR A 9 4.30 17.30 3.55
N LEU A 10 3.85 17.86 4.67
CA LEU A 10 2.67 17.37 5.37
C LEU A 10 1.40 17.57 4.52
N ALA A 11 1.29 18.72 3.84
CA ALA A 11 0.19 18.99 2.92
C ALA A 11 0.18 18.01 1.74
N ALA A 12 1.34 17.72 1.14
CA ALA A 12 1.46 16.74 0.07
C ALA A 12 1.06 15.33 0.52
N VAL A 13 1.51 14.91 1.70
CA VAL A 13 1.13 13.61 2.28
C VAL A 13 -0.38 13.52 2.52
N ALA A 14 -0.96 14.56 3.12
CA ALA A 14 -2.39 14.61 3.38
C ALA A 14 -3.21 14.55 2.09
N ALA A 15 -2.82 15.30 1.05
CA ALA A 15 -3.48 15.30 -0.25
C ALA A 15 -3.40 13.92 -0.92
N ALA A 16 -2.23 13.29 -0.93
CA ALA A 16 -2.04 11.95 -1.49
C ALA A 16 -2.90 10.90 -0.78
N PHE A 17 -2.95 10.95 0.56
CA PHE A 17 -3.77 10.05 1.36
C PHE A 17 -5.27 10.28 1.18
N LEU A 18 -5.71 11.53 1.10
CA LEU A 18 -7.11 11.85 0.83
C LEU A 18 -7.57 11.31 -0.52
N LEU A 19 -6.79 11.54 -1.57
CA LEU A 19 -7.09 11.04 -2.90
C LEU A 19 -7.10 9.51 -2.94
N ALA A 20 -6.09 8.87 -2.36
CA ALA A 20 -6.01 7.41 -2.30
C ALA A 20 -7.15 6.78 -1.46
N ALA A 21 -7.52 7.41 -0.34
CA ALA A 21 -8.62 6.97 0.50
C ALA A 21 -9.97 7.15 -0.21
N PHE A 22 -10.15 8.23 -0.95
CA PHE A 22 -11.34 8.46 -1.78
C PHE A 22 -11.48 7.38 -2.86
N VAL A 23 -10.41 7.10 -3.62
CA VAL A 23 -10.41 6.04 -4.65
C VAL A 23 -10.73 4.68 -4.03
N LYS A 24 -10.14 4.38 -2.87
CA LYS A 24 -10.44 3.13 -2.15
C LYS A 24 -11.86 3.08 -1.61
N GLY A 25 -12.40 4.19 -1.11
CA GLY A 25 -13.79 4.27 -0.66
C GLY A 25 -14.77 4.06 -1.81
N ALA A 26 -14.48 4.62 -2.99
CA ALA A 26 -15.32 4.52 -4.17
C ALA A 26 -15.27 3.13 -4.84
N THR A 27 -14.09 2.51 -4.89
CA THR A 27 -13.87 1.26 -5.66
C THR A 27 -13.69 0.00 -4.80
N GLY A 28 -13.43 0.15 -3.50
CA GLY A 28 -13.06 -0.93 -2.60
C GLY A 28 -11.58 -1.33 -2.67
N LEU A 29 -10.79 -0.75 -3.58
CA LEU A 29 -9.39 -1.12 -3.82
C LEU A 29 -8.51 0.11 -4.12
N GLY A 30 -7.20 -0.07 -4.12
CA GLY A 30 -6.30 0.90 -4.74
C GLY A 30 -5.70 2.01 -3.86
N PHE A 31 -5.81 1.94 -2.52
CA PHE A 31 -5.13 2.91 -1.65
C PHE A 31 -3.60 2.92 -1.90
N SER A 32 -2.94 1.76 -1.86
CA SER A 32 -1.48 1.69 -2.04
C SER A 32 -1.06 2.00 -3.47
N THR A 33 -1.85 1.63 -4.48
CA THR A 33 -1.54 1.91 -5.89
C THR A 33 -1.63 3.40 -6.21
N CYS A 34 -2.47 4.16 -5.50
CA CYS A 34 -2.55 5.62 -5.66
C CYS A 34 -1.60 6.37 -4.72
N ALA A 35 -1.49 5.97 -3.46
CA ALA A 35 -0.70 6.69 -2.46
C ALA A 35 0.80 6.54 -2.66
N LEU A 36 1.29 5.32 -2.97
CA LEU A 36 2.72 5.04 -3.01
C LEU A 36 3.46 5.83 -4.11
N PRO A 37 2.97 5.94 -5.36
CA PRO A 37 3.67 6.72 -6.39
C PRO A 37 3.71 8.21 -6.04
N LEU A 38 2.58 8.77 -5.57
CA LEU A 38 2.48 10.19 -5.20
C LEU A 38 3.44 10.55 -4.06
N LEU A 39 3.53 9.68 -3.06
CA LEU A 39 4.45 9.86 -1.95
C LEU A 39 5.90 9.59 -2.34
N ALA A 40 6.19 8.56 -3.14
CA ALA A 40 7.55 8.26 -3.59
C ALA A 40 8.15 9.42 -4.38
N LEU A 41 7.35 10.14 -5.18
CA LEU A 41 7.77 11.34 -5.89
C LEU A 41 8.01 12.55 -4.97
N SER A 42 7.37 12.59 -3.81
CA SER A 42 7.43 13.74 -2.89
C SER A 42 8.49 13.58 -1.81
N ILE A 43 8.59 12.39 -1.21
CA ILE A 43 9.44 12.11 -0.04
C ILE A 43 10.39 10.93 -0.23
N GLY A 44 10.44 10.32 -1.42
CA GLY A 44 11.25 9.14 -1.69
C GLY A 44 10.55 7.83 -1.32
N ILE A 45 10.92 6.75 -2.01
CA ILE A 45 10.29 5.44 -1.81
C ILE A 45 10.61 4.83 -0.44
N ARG A 46 11.78 5.16 0.12
CA ARG A 46 12.30 4.61 1.37
C ARG A 46 11.45 5.05 2.56
N GLU A 47 10.94 6.28 2.51
CA GLU A 47 10.08 6.93 3.48
C GLU A 47 8.60 6.66 3.19
N ALA A 48 8.20 6.70 1.92
CA ALA A 48 6.81 6.51 1.49
C ALA A 48 6.29 5.09 1.78
N LEU A 49 7.10 4.07 1.51
CA LEU A 49 6.69 2.67 1.60
C LEU A 49 6.16 2.29 3.00
N PRO A 50 6.89 2.49 4.12
CA PRO A 50 6.39 2.16 5.45
C PRO A 50 5.15 2.99 5.84
N LEU A 51 5.09 4.25 5.40
CA LEU A 51 3.98 5.16 5.69
C LEU A 51 2.66 4.68 5.05
N VAL A 52 2.73 4.12 3.84
CA VAL A 52 1.57 3.58 3.11
C VAL A 52 1.17 2.20 3.63
N LEU A 53 2.16 1.37 4.00
CA LEU A 53 1.94 -0.03 4.39
C LEU A 53 1.02 -0.17 5.59
N ALA A 54 1.30 0.57 6.67
CA ALA A 54 0.53 0.49 7.90
C ALA A 54 -0.98 0.81 7.71
N PRO A 55 -1.38 1.97 7.16
CA PRO A 55 -2.79 2.28 6.93
C PRO A 55 -3.44 1.40 5.86
N SER A 56 -2.67 0.93 4.87
CA SER A 56 -3.20 0.02 3.84
C SER A 56 -3.60 -1.33 4.43
N ILE A 57 -2.72 -1.94 5.25
CA ILE A 57 -3.01 -3.20 5.94
C ILE A 57 -4.17 -2.99 6.92
N ALA A 58 -4.12 -1.94 7.75
CA ALA A 58 -5.16 -1.67 8.74
C ALA A 58 -6.54 -1.49 8.09
N SER A 59 -6.63 -0.66 7.05
CA SER A 59 -7.91 -0.42 6.34
C SER A 59 -8.39 -1.65 5.60
N ASN A 60 -7.51 -2.43 4.94
CA ASN A 60 -7.88 -3.69 4.31
C ASN A 60 -8.48 -4.65 5.35
N LEU A 61 -7.85 -4.79 6.51
CA LEU A 61 -8.30 -5.72 7.53
C LEU A 61 -9.64 -5.28 8.15
N LEU A 62 -9.83 -3.97 8.36
CA LEU A 62 -11.10 -3.41 8.83
C LEU A 62 -12.23 -3.66 7.83
N VAL A 63 -12.01 -3.39 6.54
CA VAL A 63 -12.98 -3.65 5.47
C VAL A 63 -13.29 -5.14 5.37
N MET A 64 -12.27 -6.01 5.39
CA MET A 64 -12.46 -7.46 5.36
C MET A 64 -13.26 -7.98 6.56
N ARG A 65 -13.04 -7.43 7.75
CA ARG A 65 -13.83 -7.77 8.94
C ARG A 65 -15.28 -7.29 8.81
N GLY A 66 -15.48 -6.07 8.30
CA GLY A 66 -16.82 -5.51 8.08
C GLY A 66 -17.63 -6.25 7.00
N ALA A 67 -16.97 -6.82 5.98
CA ALA A 67 -17.62 -7.56 4.89
C ALA A 67 -18.18 -8.94 5.32
N GLY A 68 -17.74 -9.49 6.46
CA GLY A 68 -18.11 -10.84 6.88
C GLY A 68 -17.40 -11.95 6.08
N HIS A 69 -17.65 -13.22 6.45
CA HIS A 69 -17.12 -14.42 5.75
C HIS A 69 -15.59 -14.51 5.63
N PHE A 70 -14.83 -13.81 6.48
CA PHE A 70 -13.35 -13.79 6.42
C PHE A 70 -12.71 -15.18 6.32
N ARG A 71 -13.20 -16.15 7.12
CA ARG A 71 -12.65 -17.51 7.16
C ARG A 71 -12.88 -18.27 5.85
N GLU A 72 -14.04 -18.11 5.23
CA GLU A 72 -14.39 -18.74 3.97
C GLU A 72 -13.56 -18.16 2.82
N THR A 73 -13.42 -16.83 2.79
CA THR A 73 -12.57 -16.14 1.82
C THR A 73 -11.11 -16.58 1.95
N VAL A 74 -10.55 -16.63 3.16
CA VAL A 74 -9.17 -17.11 3.36
C VAL A 74 -9.03 -18.57 2.91
N GLY A 75 -9.99 -19.44 3.23
CA GLY A 75 -9.99 -20.84 2.80
C GLY A 75 -10.10 -21.03 1.28
N ARG A 76 -10.69 -20.07 0.56
CA ARG A 76 -10.79 -20.08 -0.90
C ARG A 76 -9.56 -19.47 -1.60
N PHE A 77 -8.97 -18.43 -1.01
CA PHE A 77 -7.89 -17.64 -1.62
C PHE A 77 -6.50 -17.93 -1.03
N TRP A 78 -6.33 -18.88 -0.12
CA TRP A 78 -5.00 -19.28 0.39
C TRP A 78 -3.97 -19.62 -0.70
N PRO A 79 -4.31 -20.23 -1.86
CA PRO A 79 -3.31 -20.50 -2.89
C PRO A 79 -2.76 -19.20 -3.49
N LEU A 80 -3.60 -18.16 -3.58
CA LEU A 80 -3.19 -16.83 -4.02
C LEU A 80 -2.20 -16.23 -3.02
N CYS A 81 -2.47 -16.34 -1.71
CA CYS A 81 -1.55 -15.86 -0.68
C CYS A 81 -0.19 -16.56 -0.73
N LEU A 82 -0.17 -17.87 -1.00
CA LEU A 82 1.09 -18.60 -1.19
C LEU A 82 1.81 -18.18 -2.48
N ALA A 83 1.08 -17.94 -3.56
CA ALA A 83 1.65 -17.49 -4.84
C ALA A 83 2.31 -16.10 -4.75
N VAL A 84 1.93 -15.26 -3.79
CA VAL A 84 2.57 -13.96 -3.54
C VAL A 84 4.06 -14.11 -3.20
N LEU A 85 4.45 -15.12 -2.42
CA LEU A 85 5.84 -15.30 -1.99
C LEU A 85 6.82 -15.53 -3.15
N PRO A 86 6.64 -16.55 -4.02
CA PRO A 86 7.48 -16.71 -5.19
C PRO A 86 7.27 -15.58 -6.20
N GLY A 87 6.06 -15.02 -6.30
CA GLY A 87 5.78 -13.89 -7.19
C GLY A 87 6.62 -12.65 -6.85
N ILE A 88 6.71 -12.28 -5.57
CA ILE A 88 7.56 -11.17 -5.11
C ILE A 88 9.03 -11.51 -5.34
N ALA A 89 9.48 -12.70 -4.97
CA ALA A 89 10.88 -13.10 -5.16
C ALA A 89 11.30 -13.02 -6.64
N LEU A 90 10.52 -13.62 -7.54
CA LEU A 90 10.76 -13.56 -8.98
C LEU A 90 10.69 -12.14 -9.52
N GLY A 91 9.71 -11.35 -9.07
CA GLY A 91 9.57 -9.95 -9.48
C GLY A 91 10.78 -9.10 -9.08
N VAL A 92 11.28 -9.26 -7.85
CA VAL A 92 12.48 -8.57 -7.37
C VAL A 92 13.72 -9.05 -8.11
N MET A 93 13.87 -10.36 -8.34
CA MET A 93 14.99 -10.90 -9.12
C MET A 93 15.00 -10.34 -10.55
N LEU A 94 13.83 -10.26 -11.18
CA LEU A 94 13.69 -9.67 -12.50
C LEU A 94 14.03 -8.18 -12.51
N LEU A 95 13.58 -7.43 -11.50
CA LEU A 95 13.86 -6.00 -11.39
C LEU A 95 15.37 -5.74 -11.30
N VAL A 96 16.09 -6.47 -10.43
CA VAL A 96 17.56 -6.38 -10.32
C VAL A 96 18.26 -6.81 -11.61
N TRP A 97 17.66 -7.71 -12.38
CA TRP A 97 18.25 -8.13 -13.66
C TRP A 97 18.08 -7.06 -14.76
N VAL A 98 16.95 -6.35 -14.77
CA VAL A 98 16.64 -5.30 -15.76
C VAL A 98 17.34 -3.98 -15.44
N ASP A 99 17.40 -3.61 -14.17
CA ASP A 99 18.02 -2.38 -13.67
C ASP A 99 19.02 -2.75 -12.54
N PRO A 100 20.25 -3.18 -12.91
CA PRO A 100 21.24 -3.75 -11.99
C PRO A 100 21.90 -2.74 -11.03
#